data_AF-A0A0E3Q6Q0-F1
#
_entry.id   AF-A0A0E3Q6Q0-F1
#
_cell.length_a   1.000
_cell.length_b   1.000
_cell.length_c   1.000
_cell.angle_alpha   90.00
_cell.angle_beta   90.00
_cell.angle_gamma   90.00
#
_symmetry.space_group_name_H-M   'P 1'
#
loop_
_entity.id
_entity.type
_entity.pdbx_description
1 polymer ?
#
loop_
_entity_poly.entity_id
_entity_poly.type
_entity_poly.pdbx_seq_one_letter_code
_entity_poly.pdbx_strand_id
1 'polypeptide(L)'
;MNSDIVEIWSTKIAEVAAPEEVDFAPLITEAFIQGGNERESLFSKQQENVLGGFGGTEAIMLFPLILQGIANTAQLITQILSPVSPIKDIQSILNEMKDQHETTSFNQKRMEVLPEEFRTSLKNFLEIFTDEVSKSGLPKEKCEIAAYHTLLRLLEEPSGSICFVKEVSKSKK
;
A
#
# COMPACT_ATOMS: atom_id res chain seq x y z
N MET A 1 -11.65 14.50 -13.12
CA MET A 1 -10.71 13.50 -12.59
C MET A 1 -9.63 14.27 -11.84
N ASN A 2 -9.35 13.93 -10.59
CA ASN A 2 -8.18 14.46 -9.89
C ASN A 2 -6.92 13.76 -10.44
N SER A 3 -6.62 13.90 -11.73
CA SER A 3 -5.46 13.22 -12.37
C SER A 3 -4.18 13.51 -11.59
N ASP A 4 -4.04 14.76 -11.16
CA ASP A 4 -2.93 15.26 -10.36
C ASP A 4 -2.80 14.53 -9.00
N ILE A 5 -3.91 14.17 -8.33
CA ILE A 5 -3.82 13.44 -7.05
C ILE A 5 -3.35 12.01 -7.25
N VAL A 6 -3.76 11.38 -8.36
CA VAL A 6 -3.39 10.00 -8.68
C VAL A 6 -1.91 9.93 -9.06
N GLU A 7 -1.46 10.84 -9.92
CA GLU A 7 -0.06 10.94 -10.33
C GLU A 7 0.84 11.24 -9.14
N ILE A 8 0.56 12.29 -8.37
CA ILE A 8 1.38 12.68 -7.21
C ILE A 8 1.49 11.53 -6.20
N TRP A 9 0.37 10.92 -5.82
CA TRP A 9 0.40 9.89 -4.77
C TRP A 9 0.96 8.56 -5.25
N SER A 10 0.73 8.18 -6.50
CA SER A 10 1.33 6.97 -7.06
C SER A 10 2.86 7.07 -7.08
N THR A 11 3.42 8.20 -7.55
CA THR A 11 4.86 8.46 -7.49
C THR A 11 5.35 8.47 -6.04
N LYS A 12 4.70 9.23 -5.14
CA LYS A 12 5.09 9.32 -3.72
C LYS A 12 5.17 7.95 -3.02
N ILE A 13 4.23 7.05 -3.31
CA ILE A 13 4.19 5.70 -2.72
C ILE A 13 5.25 4.80 -3.36
N ALA A 14 5.40 4.85 -4.69
CA ALA A 14 6.40 4.06 -5.39
C ALA A 14 7.83 4.40 -4.92
N GLU A 15 8.13 5.68 -4.68
CA GLU A 15 9.44 6.13 -4.18
C GLU A 15 9.91 5.38 -2.93
N VAL A 16 8.97 4.98 -2.06
CA VAL A 16 9.28 4.34 -0.77
C VAL A 16 9.01 2.85 -0.76
N ALA A 17 8.03 2.37 -1.52
CA ALA A 17 7.56 0.99 -1.44
C ALA A 17 7.90 0.15 -2.68
N ALA A 18 8.14 0.77 -3.85
CA ALA A 18 8.57 0.10 -5.08
C ALA A 18 9.47 1.03 -5.93
N PRO A 19 10.71 1.35 -5.47
CA PRO A 19 11.54 2.38 -6.09
C PRO A 19 11.88 2.10 -7.56
N GLU A 20 11.98 0.82 -7.93
CA GLU A 20 12.25 0.37 -9.31
C GLU A 20 11.09 0.64 -10.28
N GLU A 21 9.90 0.97 -9.76
CA GLU A 21 8.67 1.15 -10.54
C GLU A 21 8.18 2.62 -10.56
N VAL A 22 8.95 3.56 -9.99
CA VAL A 22 8.54 4.98 -9.84
C VAL A 22 8.13 5.62 -11.16
N ASP A 23 8.91 5.41 -12.22
CA ASP A 23 8.64 6.00 -13.54
C ASP A 23 7.34 5.47 -14.17
N PHE A 24 6.90 4.27 -13.77
CA PHE A 24 5.69 3.62 -14.28
C PHE A 24 4.50 3.78 -13.34
N ALA A 25 4.71 4.21 -12.09
CA ALA A 25 3.70 4.22 -11.05
C ALA A 25 2.42 5.01 -11.42
N PRO A 26 2.49 6.22 -12.01
CA PRO A 26 1.29 6.93 -12.47
C PRO A 26 0.51 6.14 -13.52
N LEU A 27 1.20 5.61 -14.53
CA LEU A 27 0.60 4.85 -15.62
C LEU A 27 -0.05 3.56 -15.11
N ILE A 28 0.65 2.82 -14.24
CA ILE A 28 0.14 1.61 -13.61
C ILE A 28 -1.09 1.93 -12.77
N THR A 29 -1.08 3.03 -12.02
CA THR A 29 -2.22 3.43 -11.18
C THR A 29 -3.42 3.83 -12.02
N GLU A 30 -3.21 4.56 -13.11
CA GLU A 30 -4.28 4.90 -14.03
C GLU A 30 -4.89 3.65 -14.66
N ALA A 31 -4.05 2.75 -15.20
CA ALA A 31 -4.49 1.48 -15.75
C ALA A 31 -5.21 0.62 -14.70
N PHE A 32 -4.71 0.61 -13.47
CA PHE A 32 -5.37 -0.06 -12.35
C PHE A 32 -6.75 0.54 -12.12
N ILE A 33 -6.88 1.86 -11.96
CA ILE A 33 -8.17 2.54 -11.76
C ILE A 33 -9.14 2.23 -12.90
N GLN A 34 -8.69 2.31 -14.15
CA GLN A 34 -9.51 2.05 -15.35
C GLN A 34 -9.97 0.59 -15.47
N GLY A 35 -9.13 -0.38 -15.06
CA GLY A 35 -9.41 -1.81 -15.20
C GLY A 35 -10.56 -2.37 -14.34
N GLY A 36 -11.11 -1.60 -13.38
CA GLY A 36 -12.34 -1.95 -12.65
C GLY A 36 -12.38 -3.38 -12.07
N ASN A 37 -13.40 -4.16 -12.42
CA ASN A 37 -13.59 -5.54 -11.93
C ASN A 37 -12.79 -6.60 -12.71
N GLU A 38 -12.15 -6.25 -13.84
CA GLU A 38 -11.32 -7.18 -14.64
C GLU A 38 -9.93 -7.43 -14.00
N ARG A 39 -9.60 -6.67 -12.95
CA ARG A 39 -8.30 -6.67 -12.26
C ARG A 39 -7.89 -7.99 -11.66
N GLU A 40 -8.80 -8.68 -10.98
CA GLU A 40 -8.48 -9.95 -10.33
C GLU A 40 -7.98 -10.97 -11.36
N SER A 41 -8.47 -10.88 -12.60
CA SER A 41 -8.05 -11.79 -13.68
C SER A 41 -6.66 -11.50 -14.25
N LEU A 42 -6.18 -10.25 -14.18
CA LEU A 42 -4.86 -9.87 -14.70
C LEU A 42 -3.72 -10.29 -13.77
N PHE A 43 -3.95 -10.25 -12.46
CA PHE A 43 -2.96 -10.62 -11.45
C PHE A 43 -3.07 -12.08 -10.98
N SER A 44 -4.23 -12.73 -11.15
CA SER A 44 -4.38 -14.18 -10.91
C SER A 44 -3.79 -15.02 -12.06
N LYS A 45 -3.81 -14.51 -13.31
CA LYS A 45 -3.32 -15.24 -14.49
C LYS A 45 -1.80 -15.21 -14.68
N GLN A 46 -1.06 -14.41 -13.92
CA GLN A 46 0.41 -14.50 -13.91
C GLN A 46 0.92 -15.86 -13.39
N GLN A 47 0.07 -16.71 -12.81
CA GLN A 47 0.41 -18.09 -12.46
C GLN A 47 0.24 -19.10 -13.62
N GLU A 48 -0.45 -18.74 -14.71
CA GLU A 48 -0.65 -19.64 -15.85
C GLU A 48 0.32 -19.31 -16.99
N ASN A 49 1.49 -19.97 -16.94
CA ASN A 49 2.47 -20.18 -18.00
C ASN A 49 2.01 -19.72 -19.41
N VAL A 50 2.39 -18.51 -19.81
CA VAL A 50 2.35 -18.13 -21.24
C VAL A 50 3.71 -18.46 -21.86
N LEU A 51 3.79 -19.68 -22.40
CA LEU A 51 4.85 -20.11 -23.31
C LEU A 51 4.98 -19.13 -24.49
N GLY A 52 6.07 -18.37 -24.55
CA GLY A 52 6.48 -17.62 -25.76
C GLY A 52 7.04 -16.21 -25.59
N GLY A 53 7.14 -15.65 -24.38
CA GLY A 53 7.74 -14.34 -24.13
C GLY A 53 9.22 -14.40 -23.80
N PHE A 54 10.06 -13.63 -24.48
CA PHE A 54 11.50 -13.53 -24.23
C PHE A 54 11.81 -12.99 -22.82
N GLY A 55 12.69 -13.69 -22.08
CA GLY A 55 13.45 -13.14 -20.95
C GLY A 55 13.03 -13.67 -19.58
N GLY A 56 13.70 -14.74 -19.13
CA GLY A 56 13.47 -15.38 -17.84
C GLY A 56 13.61 -14.43 -16.63
N THR A 57 12.83 -14.74 -15.59
CA THR A 57 12.45 -13.94 -14.42
C THR A 57 11.31 -12.96 -14.71
N GLU A 58 10.08 -13.44 -14.59
CA GLU A 58 8.91 -12.59 -14.37
C GLU A 58 9.17 -11.81 -13.09
N ALA A 59 9.72 -10.61 -13.22
CA ALA A 59 9.84 -9.69 -12.11
C ALA A 59 8.41 -9.39 -11.65
N ILE A 60 8.01 -9.96 -10.51
CA ILE A 60 6.75 -9.62 -9.86
C ILE A 60 6.78 -8.10 -9.65
N MET A 61 5.96 -7.38 -10.42
CA MET A 61 5.77 -5.96 -10.23
C MET A 61 5.10 -5.75 -8.87
N LEU A 62 5.79 -5.06 -7.97
CA LEU A 62 5.38 -4.87 -6.58
C LEU A 62 4.32 -3.77 -6.48
N PHE A 63 4.44 -2.73 -7.31
CA PHE A 63 3.56 -1.58 -7.24
C PHE A 63 2.08 -1.89 -7.55
N PRO A 64 1.72 -2.71 -8.55
CA PRO A 64 0.34 -3.18 -8.72
C PRO A 64 -0.22 -3.92 -7.50
N LEU A 65 0.60 -4.70 -6.81
CA LEU A 65 0.20 -5.42 -5.59
C LEU A 65 -0.03 -4.46 -4.42
N ILE A 66 0.78 -3.41 -4.33
CA ILE A 66 0.57 -2.32 -3.36
C ILE A 66 -0.80 -1.65 -3.62
N LEU A 67 -1.13 -1.32 -4.87
CA LEU A 67 -2.43 -0.74 -5.22
C LEU A 67 -3.60 -1.66 -4.87
N GLN A 68 -3.44 -2.97 -5.10
CA GLN A 68 -4.41 -3.99 -4.70
C GLN A 68 -4.57 -4.04 -3.18
N GLY A 69 -3.47 -4.02 -2.42
CA GLY A 69 -3.48 -3.94 -0.96
C GLY A 69 -4.20 -2.68 -0.45
N ILE A 70 -3.94 -1.52 -1.06
CA ILE A 70 -4.63 -0.26 -0.76
C ILE A 70 -6.14 -0.37 -1.03
N ALA A 71 -6.52 -0.90 -2.19
CA ALA A 71 -7.93 -1.07 -2.56
C ALA A 71 -8.67 -1.98 -1.58
N ASN A 72 -8.04 -3.07 -1.13
CA ASN A 72 -8.61 -4.04 -0.21
C ASN A 72 -8.70 -3.54 1.24
N THR A 73 -7.78 -2.67 1.64
CA THR A 73 -7.73 -2.12 2.99
C THR A 73 -8.22 -0.67 3.09
N ALA A 74 -8.83 -0.14 2.03
CA ALA A 74 -9.22 1.26 1.89
C ALA A 74 -10.05 1.80 3.07
N GLN A 75 -10.96 0.99 3.63
CA GLN A 75 -11.75 1.37 4.81
C GLN A 75 -10.87 1.53 6.05
N LEU A 76 -9.94 0.60 6.29
CA LEU A 76 -9.00 0.66 7.42
C LEU A 76 -8.04 1.83 7.27
N ILE A 77 -7.50 2.04 6.07
CA ILE A 77 -6.66 3.21 5.76
C ILE A 77 -7.45 4.49 6.04
N THR A 78 -8.70 4.59 5.60
CA THR A 78 -9.52 5.78 5.85
C THR A 78 -9.79 5.99 7.34
N GLN A 79 -9.98 4.93 8.12
CA GLN A 79 -10.12 5.02 9.58
C GLN A 79 -8.84 5.51 10.24
N ILE A 80 -7.68 5.00 9.81
CA ILE A 80 -6.34 5.39 10.29
C ILE A 80 -6.05 6.87 9.95
N LEU A 81 -6.44 7.32 8.75
CA LEU A 81 -6.22 8.68 8.27
C LEU A 81 -7.28 9.69 8.75
N SER A 82 -8.41 9.22 9.30
CA SER A 82 -9.47 10.10 9.78
C SER A 82 -9.04 10.80 11.07
N PRO A 83 -9.47 12.05 11.30
CA PRO A 83 -9.07 12.83 12.46
C PRO A 83 -9.72 12.27 13.73
N VAL A 84 -9.03 11.33 14.36
CA VAL A 84 -9.08 11.14 15.81
C VAL A 84 -7.83 11.85 16.36
N SER A 85 -8.00 12.79 17.30
CA SER A 85 -6.88 13.55 17.91
C SER A 85 -5.69 12.66 18.35
N PRO A 86 -4.44 13.18 18.40
CA PRO A 86 -3.80 14.08 17.46
C PRO A 86 -2.89 13.26 16.52
N ILE A 87 -3.20 13.28 15.23
CA ILE A 87 -2.36 12.70 14.16
C ILE A 87 -0.88 13.14 14.28
N LYS A 88 -0.59 14.30 14.88
CA LYS A 88 0.77 14.77 15.17
C LYS A 88 1.57 13.88 16.12
N ASP A 89 0.94 13.32 17.15
CA ASP A 89 1.63 12.41 18.08
C ASP A 89 1.89 11.07 17.39
N ILE A 90 0.95 10.63 16.56
CA ILE A 90 1.08 9.42 15.74
C ILE A 90 2.16 9.59 14.66
N GLN A 91 2.19 10.72 13.96
CA GLN A 91 3.24 11.04 12.99
C GLN A 91 4.62 11.12 13.64
N SER A 92 4.71 11.67 14.86
CA SER A 92 5.98 11.71 15.60
C SER A 92 6.45 10.30 15.97
N ILE A 93 5.55 9.45 16.49
CA ILE A 93 5.83 8.03 16.77
C ILE A 93 6.26 7.30 15.48
N LEU A 94 5.60 7.57 14.36
CA LEU A 94 5.90 6.93 13.08
C LEU A 94 7.19 7.43 12.43
N ASN A 95 7.53 8.71 12.57
CA ASN A 95 8.81 9.25 12.13
C ASN A 95 9.97 8.70 12.97
N GLU A 96 9.79 8.55 14.28
CA GLU A 96 10.74 7.83 15.14
C GLU A 96 10.92 6.37 14.73
N MET A 97 9.90 5.76 14.10
CA MET A 97 9.99 4.41 13.54
C MET A 97 10.65 4.39 12.15
N LYS A 98 10.50 5.44 11.33
CA LYS A 98 11.11 5.58 9.99
C LYS A 98 12.64 5.64 10.03
N ASP A 99 13.21 6.21 11.08
CA ASP A 99 14.66 6.35 11.27
C ASP A 99 15.36 5.03 11.68
N GLN A 100 14.60 3.98 12.01
CA GLN A 100 15.15 2.67 12.35
C GLN A 100 14.82 1.66 11.23
N HIS A 101 15.83 1.35 10.41
CA HIS A 101 15.81 0.27 9.40
C HIS A 101 15.69 -1.14 10.04
N GLU A 102 14.74 -1.35 10.96
CA GLU A 102 14.59 -2.62 11.67
C GLU A 102 13.42 -3.43 11.12
N THR A 103 13.81 -4.43 10.33
CA THR A 103 13.06 -5.64 10.03
C THR A 103 12.64 -6.38 11.30
N THR A 104 11.47 -7.00 11.22
CA THR A 104 10.96 -8.10 12.05
C THR A 104 10.28 -7.70 13.36
N SER A 105 8.95 -7.88 13.36
CA SER A 105 8.02 -7.60 14.46
C SER A 105 7.90 -6.12 14.78
N PHE A 106 6.90 -5.49 14.18
CA PHE A 106 6.22 -4.30 14.68
C PHE A 106 6.41 -4.20 16.20
N ASN A 107 7.28 -3.30 16.65
CA ASN A 107 7.75 -3.22 18.02
C ASN A 107 6.54 -3.25 18.97
N GLN A 108 6.22 -4.42 19.54
CA GLN A 108 4.99 -4.66 20.31
C GLN A 108 4.85 -3.62 21.42
N LYS A 109 5.99 -3.28 22.05
CA LYS A 109 6.11 -2.24 23.07
C LYS A 109 5.76 -0.82 22.61
N ARG A 110 5.93 -0.50 21.32
CA ARG A 110 5.67 0.85 20.78
C ARG A 110 4.24 0.99 20.25
N MET A 111 3.63 -0.11 19.82
CA MET A 111 2.19 -0.15 19.52
C MET A 111 1.31 0.02 20.78
N GLU A 112 1.83 -0.33 21.96
CA GLU A 112 1.12 -0.17 23.24
C GLU A 112 0.85 1.29 23.62
N VAL A 113 1.64 2.23 23.08
CA VAL A 113 1.49 3.68 23.35
C VAL A 113 0.39 4.31 22.48
N LEU A 114 -0.05 3.62 21.43
CA LEU A 114 -1.11 4.09 20.56
C LEU A 114 -2.49 3.82 21.19
N PRO A 115 -3.49 4.67 20.92
CA PRO A 115 -4.88 4.38 21.27
C PRO A 115 -5.29 3.00 20.78
N GLU A 116 -6.03 2.25 21.60
CA GLU A 116 -6.39 0.85 21.32
C GLU A 116 -7.13 0.68 19.99
N GLU A 117 -8.01 1.62 19.65
CA GLU A 117 -8.74 1.67 18.39
C GLU A 117 -7.77 1.81 17.19
N PHE A 118 -6.79 2.71 17.29
CA PHE A 118 -5.78 2.93 16.25
C PHE A 118 -4.87 1.70 16.10
N ARG A 119 -4.41 1.13 17.22
CA ARG A 119 -3.59 -0.09 17.25
C ARG A 119 -4.30 -1.24 16.56
N THR A 120 -5.60 -1.40 16.81
CA THR A 120 -6.41 -2.47 16.22
C THR A 120 -6.57 -2.28 14.72
N SER A 121 -6.93 -1.08 14.27
CA SER A 121 -7.03 -0.78 12.84
C SER A 121 -5.69 -0.94 12.11
N LEU A 122 -4.58 -0.53 12.73
CA LEU A 122 -3.24 -0.69 12.19
C LEU A 122 -2.84 -2.16 12.05
N LYS A 123 -3.08 -2.98 13.09
CA LYS A 123 -2.79 -4.41 13.05
C LYS A 123 -3.59 -5.11 11.95
N ASN A 124 -4.89 -4.82 11.88
CA ASN A 124 -5.77 -5.38 10.85
C ASN A 124 -5.35 -4.93 9.44
N PHE A 125 -4.91 -3.67 9.27
CA PHE A 125 -4.39 -3.18 8.01
C PHE A 125 -3.16 -3.98 7.57
N LEU A 126 -2.17 -4.13 8.45
CA LEU A 126 -0.93 -4.84 8.13
C LEU A 126 -1.18 -6.30 7.81
N GLU A 127 -2.04 -6.96 8.58
CA GLU A 127 -2.39 -8.37 8.37
C GLU A 127 -3.07 -8.56 7.01
N ILE A 128 -4.12 -7.80 6.71
CA ILE A 128 -4.85 -7.92 5.45
C ILE A 128 -3.99 -7.51 4.24
N PHE A 129 -3.23 -6.43 4.36
CA PHE A 129 -2.36 -5.95 3.28
C PHE A 129 -1.24 -6.94 2.99
N THR A 130 -0.55 -7.42 4.04
CA THR A 130 0.54 -8.39 3.91
C THR A 130 0.03 -9.70 3.32
N ASP A 131 -1.10 -10.21 3.81
CA ASP A 131 -1.71 -11.43 3.29
C ASP A 131 -2.07 -11.27 1.81
N GLU A 132 -2.66 -10.13 1.42
CA GLU A 132 -3.00 -9.89 0.03
C GLU A 132 -1.78 -9.83 -0.89
N VAL A 133 -0.74 -9.08 -0.50
CA VAL A 133 0.48 -8.97 -1.31
C VAL A 133 1.23 -10.30 -1.32
N SER A 134 1.22 -11.07 -0.23
CA SER A 134 1.91 -12.37 -0.15
C SER A 134 1.34 -13.45 -1.07
N LYS A 135 0.06 -13.34 -1.49
CA LYS A 135 -0.55 -14.24 -2.48
C LYS A 135 0.20 -14.25 -3.82
N SER A 136 0.98 -13.20 -4.10
CA SER A 136 1.84 -13.11 -5.28
C SER A 136 3.11 -13.99 -5.22
N GLY A 137 3.42 -14.60 -4.07
CA GLY A 137 4.64 -15.38 -3.87
C GLY A 137 5.84 -14.56 -3.37
N LEU A 138 5.65 -13.28 -3.06
CA LEU A 138 6.67 -12.46 -2.42
C LEU A 138 6.96 -12.92 -0.97
N PRO A 139 8.23 -12.83 -0.51
CA PRO A 139 8.56 -13.07 0.88
C PRO A 139 7.77 -12.16 1.82
N LYS A 140 7.21 -12.74 2.89
CA LYS A 140 6.36 -12.01 3.86
C LYS A 140 7.00 -10.73 4.39
N GLU A 141 8.31 -10.77 4.67
CA GLU A 141 9.08 -9.60 5.12
C GLU A 141 9.03 -8.44 4.11
N LYS A 142 9.13 -8.72 2.80
CA LYS A 142 9.02 -7.69 1.76
C LYS A 142 7.61 -7.10 1.69
N CYS A 143 6.58 -7.94 1.87
CA CYS A 143 5.19 -7.49 1.91
C CYS A 143 4.92 -6.59 3.11
N GLU A 144 5.46 -6.93 4.29
CA GLU A 144 5.33 -6.12 5.51
C GLU A 144 6.03 -4.75 5.35
N ILE A 145 7.24 -4.72 4.79
CA ILE A 145 7.97 -3.48 4.49
C ILE A 145 7.17 -2.60 3.53
N ALA A 146 6.64 -3.18 2.44
CA ALA A 146 5.84 -2.46 1.46
C ALA A 146 4.56 -1.87 2.09
N ALA A 147 3.85 -2.66 2.91
CA ALA A 147 2.66 -2.22 3.63
C ALA A 147 2.99 -1.04 4.57
N TYR A 148 4.10 -1.15 5.29
CA TYR A 148 4.56 -0.15 6.25
C TYR A 148 4.95 1.17 5.57
N HIS A 149 5.81 1.12 4.56
CA HIS A 149 6.23 2.32 3.81
C HIS A 149 5.05 3.00 3.13
N THR A 150 4.14 2.21 2.55
CA THR A 150 2.90 2.74 1.96
C THR A 150 2.08 3.50 2.99
N LEU A 151 1.87 2.92 4.17
CA LEU A 151 1.08 3.56 5.22
C LEU A 151 1.75 4.83 5.77
N LEU A 152 3.06 4.77 6.02
CA LEU A 152 3.83 5.94 6.45
C LEU A 152 3.66 7.09 5.47
N ARG A 153 3.82 6.82 4.18
CA ARG A 153 3.69 7.83 3.14
C ARG A 153 2.30 8.43 3.12
N LEU A 154 1.26 7.60 3.25
CA LEU A 154 -0.13 8.07 3.32
C LEU A 154 -0.39 8.93 4.57
N LEU A 155 0.31 8.69 5.67
CA LEU A 155 0.14 9.44 6.91
C LEU A 155 0.80 10.81 6.88
N GLU A 156 1.76 11.08 5.99
CA GLU A 156 2.43 12.39 5.88
C GLU A 156 1.46 13.51 5.47
N GLU A 157 0.48 13.22 4.61
CA GLU A 157 -0.53 14.20 4.15
C GLU A 157 -1.93 13.55 4.08
N PRO A 158 -2.62 13.38 5.22
CA PRO A 158 -3.84 12.58 5.33
C PRO A 158 -4.98 13.02 4.40
N SER A 159 -5.17 14.33 4.19
CA SER A 159 -6.22 14.85 3.31
C SER A 159 -6.02 14.42 1.86
N GLY A 160 -4.78 14.51 1.35
CA GLY A 160 -4.44 14.08 -0.02
C GLY A 160 -4.54 12.56 -0.17
N SER A 161 -4.04 11.82 0.83
CA SER A 161 -4.08 10.37 0.89
C SER A 161 -5.50 9.80 0.87
N ILE A 162 -6.43 10.40 1.62
CA ILE A 162 -7.83 9.96 1.61
C ILE A 162 -8.44 10.10 0.21
N CYS A 163 -8.13 11.19 -0.51
CA CYS A 163 -8.58 11.37 -1.89
C CYS A 163 -8.01 10.29 -2.81
N PHE A 164 -6.72 10.00 -2.71
CA PHE A 164 -6.06 8.95 -3.48
C PHE A 164 -6.66 7.56 -3.20
N VAL A 165 -6.77 7.17 -1.93
CA VAL A 165 -7.33 5.88 -1.50
C VAL A 165 -8.75 5.70 -2.03
N LYS A 166 -9.57 6.77 -2.01
CA LYS A 166 -10.91 6.75 -2.60
C LYS A 166 -10.89 6.51 -4.11
N GLU A 167 -9.99 7.15 -4.86
CA GLU A 167 -9.88 6.91 -6.31
C GLU A 167 -9.48 5.46 -6.61
N VAL A 168 -8.48 4.93 -5.89
CA VAL A 168 -8.03 3.54 -6.06
C VAL A 168 -9.14 2.54 -5.69
N SER A 169 -9.92 2.82 -4.64
CA SER A 169 -10.97 1.91 -4.12
C SER A 169 -12.33 1.99 -4.84
N LYS A 170 -12.60 3.04 -5.62
CA LYS A 170 -13.91 3.29 -6.31
C LYS A 170 -14.40 2.16 -7.23
N SER A 171 -13.46 1.32 -7.59
CA SER A 171 -13.47 0.27 -8.57
C SER A 171 -13.92 -1.10 -8.05
N LYS A 172 -14.18 -1.20 -6.75
CA LYS A 172 -14.77 -2.38 -6.11
C LYS A 172 -16.31 -2.39 -6.13
N LYS A 173 -16.94 -1.62 -7.04
CA LYS A 173 -18.40 -1.54 -7.17
C LYS A 173 -18.91 -2.26 -8.41
#